data_AF-A0A7Y4ZKB2-F1
#
_entry.id   AF-A0A7Y4ZKB2-F1
#
_cell.length_a   1.000
_cell.length_b   1.000
_cell.length_c   1.000
_cell.angle_alpha   90.00
_cell.angle_beta   90.00
_cell.angle_gamma   90.00
#
_symmetry.space_group_name_H-M   'P 1'
#
loop_
_entity.id
_entity.type
_entity.pdbx_description
1 polymer ?
#
loop_
_entity_poly.entity_id
_entity_poly.type
_entity_poly.pdbx_seq_one_letter_code
_entity_poly.pdbx_strand_id
1 'polypeptide(L)'
;MRVRSGLDKAITALSAAGGVAHIAFFSLFGYRSFAGSGFGRVANIVFAVLAGVGFVANFVGFSLVRHGGRWGAKKIGILSVALSTLIAAVLLAAASFLST
;
A
#
# COMPACT_ATOMS: atom_id res chain seq x y z
N MET A 1 -26.99 -8.38 12.96
CA MET A 1 -25.99 -7.83 12.01
C MET A 1 -24.57 -8.03 12.56
N ARG A 2 -23.90 -9.16 12.26
CA ARG A 2 -22.52 -9.47 12.76
C ARG A 2 -21.40 -9.20 11.74
N VAL A 3 -21.73 -8.87 10.49
CA VAL A 3 -20.76 -8.71 9.39
C VAL A 3 -19.79 -7.53 9.59
N ARG A 4 -20.21 -6.48 10.34
CA ARG A 4 -19.37 -5.28 10.55
C ARG A 4 -18.13 -5.55 11.40
N SER A 5 -18.18 -6.36 12.45
CA SER A 5 -17.03 -6.54 13.35
C SER A 5 -15.89 -7.35 12.72
N GLY A 6 -16.20 -8.33 11.87
CA GLY A 6 -15.20 -9.12 11.15
C GLY A 6 -14.52 -8.32 10.04
N LEU A 7 -15.31 -7.58 9.25
CA LEU A 7 -14.80 -6.73 8.17
C LEU A 7 -13.93 -5.58 8.73
N ASP A 8 -14.36 -4.93 9.81
CA ASP A 8 -13.59 -3.84 10.43
C ASP A 8 -12.24 -4.33 10.99
N LYS A 9 -12.20 -5.54 11.56
CA LYS A 9 -10.95 -6.19 11.98
C LYS A 9 -10.05 -6.51 10.78
N ALA A 10 -10.61 -7.07 9.71
CA ALA A 10 -9.87 -7.39 8.50
C ALA A 10 -9.26 -6.14 7.86
N ILE A 11 -10.02 -5.05 7.73
CA ILE A 11 -9.52 -3.77 7.19
C ILE A 11 -8.43 -3.17 8.08
N THR A 12 -8.58 -3.27 9.41
CA THR A 12 -7.56 -2.78 10.34
C THR A 12 -6.26 -3.57 10.22
N ALA A 13 -6.35 -4.90 10.18
CA ALA A 13 -5.19 -5.76 10.00
C ALA A 13 -4.53 -5.53 8.63
N LEU A 14 -5.35 -5.43 7.57
CA LEU A 14 -4.88 -5.22 6.21
C LEU A 14 -4.22 -3.84 6.05
N SER A 15 -4.78 -2.80 6.66
CA SER A 15 -4.19 -1.47 6.62
C SER A 15 -2.89 -1.39 7.42
N ALA A 16 -2.81 -2.05 8.57
CA ALA A 16 -1.57 -2.14 9.33
C ALA A 16 -0.48 -2.88 8.52
N ALA A 17 -0.78 -4.06 7.99
CA ALA A 17 0.13 -4.85 7.17
C ALA A 17 0.55 -4.11 5.90
N GLY A 18 -0.42 -3.51 5.19
CA GLY A 18 -0.19 -2.70 4.00
C GLY A 18 0.69 -1.49 4.30
N GLY A 19 0.46 -0.79 5.43
CA GLY A 19 1.30 0.33 5.85
C GLY A 19 2.77 -0.06 6.03
N VAL A 20 3.02 -1.16 6.75
CA VAL A 20 4.37 -1.70 6.95
C VAL A 20 5.00 -2.12 5.62
N ALA A 21 4.25 -2.83 4.77
CA ALA A 21 4.73 -3.28 3.47
C ALA A 21 5.17 -2.12 2.58
N HIS A 22 4.38 -1.05 2.48
CA HIS A 22 4.74 0.10 1.65
C HIS A 22 5.97 0.84 2.18
N ILE A 23 6.14 0.97 3.51
CA ILE A 23 7.35 1.56 4.10
C ILE A 23 8.57 0.69 3.78
N ALA A 24 8.44 -0.64 3.87
CA ALA A 24 9.51 -1.57 3.53
C ALA A 24 9.88 -1.47 2.03
N PHE A 25 8.90 -1.47 1.12
CA PHE A 25 9.14 -1.31 -0.31
C PHE A 25 9.72 0.06 -0.65
N PHE A 26 9.21 1.13 -0.04
CA PHE A 26 9.75 2.47 -0.23
C PHE A 26 11.23 2.53 0.18
N SER A 27 11.57 1.95 1.32
CA SER A 27 12.95 1.87 1.81
C SER A 27 13.84 1.02 0.90
N LEU A 28 13.34 -0.13 0.46
CA LEU A 28 14.06 -1.06 -0.42
C LEU A 28 14.36 -0.46 -1.80
N PHE A 29 13.31 0.04 -2.47
CA PHE A 29 13.45 0.64 -3.80
C PHE A 29 14.18 1.99 -3.72
N GLY A 30 13.93 2.78 -2.68
CA GLY A 30 14.68 4.02 -2.42
C GLY A 30 16.18 3.75 -2.25
N TYR A 31 16.56 2.76 -1.44
CA TYR A 31 17.96 2.36 -1.31
C TYR A 31 18.56 1.87 -2.63
N ARG A 32 17.83 1.03 -3.38
CA ARG A 32 18.26 0.56 -4.71
C ARG A 32 18.40 1.70 -5.74
N SER A 33 17.65 2.79 -5.59
CA SER A 33 17.81 4.00 -6.42
C SER A 33 19.06 4.81 -6.08
N PHE A 34 19.61 4.69 -4.87
CA PHE A 34 20.89 5.30 -4.50
C PHE A 34 22.08 4.42 -4.87
N ALA A 35 21.93 3.09 -4.74
CA ALA A 35 23.01 2.13 -5.02
C ALA A 35 23.15 1.75 -6.51
N GLY A 36 22.10 1.89 -7.31
CA GLY A 36 22.09 1.48 -8.73
C GLY A 36 22.42 2.61 -9.72
N SER A 37 22.87 2.24 -10.93
CA SER A 37 23.12 3.15 -12.06
C SER A 37 22.30 2.77 -13.30
N GLY A 38 21.99 3.73 -14.18
CA GLY A 38 21.31 3.49 -15.45
C GLY A 38 19.80 3.20 -15.35
N PHE A 39 19.28 2.36 -16.25
CA PHE A 39 17.84 2.10 -16.41
C PHE A 39 17.18 1.49 -15.16
N GLY A 40 17.92 0.66 -14.41
CA GLY A 40 17.46 0.07 -13.15
C GLY A 40 17.21 1.13 -12.06
N ARG A 41 17.97 2.23 -12.04
CA ARG A 41 17.76 3.33 -11.10
C ARG A 41 16.40 4.00 -11.31
N VAL A 42 16.04 4.26 -12.56
CA VAL A 42 14.76 4.89 -12.92
C VAL A 42 13.60 3.99 -12.53
N ALA A 43 13.68 2.69 -12.83
CA ALA A 43 12.67 1.71 -12.42
C ALA A 43 12.49 1.68 -10.88
N ASN A 44 13.59 1.66 -10.12
CA ASN A 44 13.54 1.71 -8.66
C ASN A 44 12.91 3.02 -8.15
N ILE A 45 13.17 4.17 -8.79
CA ILE A 45 12.54 5.44 -8.41
C ILE A 45 11.02 5.35 -8.65
N VAL A 46 10.59 4.81 -9.78
CA VAL A 46 9.16 4.63 -10.10
C VAL A 46 8.49 3.71 -9.07
N PHE A 47 9.12 2.60 -8.70
CA PHE A 47 8.58 1.69 -7.68
C PHE A 47 8.58 2.31 -6.27
N ALA A 48 9.57 3.13 -5.92
CA ALA A 48 9.57 3.86 -4.65
C ALA A 48 8.42 4.89 -4.60
N VAL A 49 8.22 5.66 -5.67
CA VAL A 49 7.08 6.59 -5.76
C VAL A 49 5.75 5.85 -5.68
N LEU A 50 5.62 4.72 -6.39
CA LEU A 50 4.42 3.89 -6.35
C LEU A 50 4.17 3.34 -4.93
N ALA A 51 5.22 2.96 -4.20
CA ALA A 51 5.11 2.56 -2.80
C ALA A 51 4.63 3.71 -1.90
N GLY A 52 5.12 4.92 -2.13
CA GLY A 52 4.66 6.12 -1.43
C GLY A 52 3.17 6.43 -1.71
N VAL A 53 2.75 6.37 -2.96
CA VAL A 53 1.34 6.58 -3.35
C VAL A 53 0.45 5.51 -2.73
N GLY A 54 0.86 4.24 -2.78
CA GLY A 54 0.15 3.14 -2.13
C GLY A 54 0.03 3.33 -0.62
N PHE A 55 1.08 3.82 0.05
CA PHE A 55 1.03 4.15 1.48
C PHE A 55 0.00 5.24 1.80
N VAL A 56 -0.02 6.33 1.04
CA VAL A 56 -0.99 7.42 1.22
C VAL A 56 -2.41 6.93 0.97
N ALA A 57 -2.63 6.14 -0.08
CA ALA A 57 -3.94 5.57 -0.37
C ALA A 57 -4.44 4.63 0.74
N ASN A 58 -3.55 3.84 1.35
CA ASN A 58 -3.87 3.01 2.51
C ASN A 58 -4.28 3.85 3.71
N PHE A 59 -3.51 4.90 4.00
CA PHE A 59 -3.74 5.77 5.16
C PHE A 59 -5.03 6.57 5.02
N VAL A 60 -5.26 7.18 3.86
CA VAL A 60 -6.50 7.91 3.54
C VAL A 60 -7.70 6.97 3.54
N GLY A 61 -7.55 5.78 2.94
CA GLY A 61 -8.59 4.74 2.93
C GLY A 61 -8.99 4.30 4.34
N PHE A 62 -8.01 4.04 5.20
CA PHE A 62 -8.25 3.67 6.59
C PHE A 62 -8.89 4.81 7.41
N SER A 63 -8.44 6.04 7.20
CA SER A 63 -9.03 7.22 7.85
C SER A 63 -10.50 7.40 7.45
N LEU A 64 -10.84 7.21 6.17
CA LEU A 64 -12.22 7.21 5.65
C LEU A 64 -13.07 6.09 6.26
N VAL A 65 -12.51 4.89 6.47
CA VAL A 65 -13.24 3.77 7.10
C VAL A 65 -13.55 4.08 8.58
N ARG A 66 -12.63 4.74 9.30
CA ARG A 66 -12.79 5.06 10.72
C ARG A 66 -13.65 6.30 10.99
N HIS A 67 -13.43 7.38 10.24
CA HIS A 67 -14.05 8.69 10.50
C HIS A 67 -15.19 9.02 9.53
N GLY A 68 -15.37 8.23 8.46
CA GLY A 68 -16.48 8.40 7.51
C GLY A 68 -17.82 8.03 8.13
N GLY A 69 -18.61 9.04 8.52
CA GLY A 69 -19.96 8.86 9.06
C GLY A 69 -21.00 8.37 8.03
N ARG A 70 -20.72 8.49 6.73
CA ARG A 70 -21.61 8.06 5.64
C ARG A 70 -21.19 6.72 5.04
N TRP A 71 -22.17 5.87 4.75
CA TRP A 71 -21.96 4.52 4.21
C TRP A 71 -21.19 4.50 2.87
N GLY A 72 -21.36 5.54 2.03
CA GLY A 72 -20.60 5.73 0.79
C GLY A 72 -19.11 6.01 1.03
N ALA A 73 -18.76 6.84 2.02
CA ALA A 73 -17.37 7.16 2.36
C ALA A 73 -16.63 5.92 2.89
N LYS A 74 -17.30 5.08 3.68
CA LYS A 74 -16.74 3.80 4.13
C LYS A 74 -16.42 2.86 2.96
N LYS A 75 -17.32 2.72 1.98
CA LYS A 75 -17.06 1.91 0.77
C LYS A 75 -15.82 2.37 0.02
N ILE A 76 -15.68 3.68 -0.19
CA ILE A 76 -14.51 4.28 -0.85
C ILE A 76 -13.23 4.01 -0.04
N GLY A 77 -13.32 4.10 1.28
CA GLY A 77 -12.20 3.77 2.17
C GLY A 77 -11.77 2.31 2.08
N ILE A 78 -12.73 1.37 2.09
CA ILE A 78 -12.46 -0.07 1.91
C ILE A 78 -11.79 -0.33 0.55
N LEU A 79 -12.33 0.28 -0.52
CA LEU A 79 -11.77 0.15 -1.87
C LEU A 79 -10.35 0.70 -1.93
N SER A 80 -10.07 1.82 -1.26
CA SER A 80 -8.73 2.43 -1.24
C SER A 80 -7.71 1.55 -0.51
N VAL A 81 -8.08 0.94 0.62
CA VAL A 81 -7.22 -0.02 1.33
C VAL A 81 -6.97 -1.26 0.46
N ALA A 82 -8.00 -1.77 -0.23
CA ALA A 82 -7.85 -2.91 -1.13
C ALA A 82 -6.95 -2.59 -2.34
N LEU A 83 -7.14 -1.43 -2.97
CA LEU A 83 -6.29 -0.97 -4.09
C LEU A 83 -4.85 -0.75 -3.67
N SER A 84 -4.63 -0.18 -2.48
CA SER A 84 -3.28 -0.06 -1.92
C SER A 84 -2.64 -1.43 -1.68
N THR A 85 -3.41 -2.39 -1.18
CA THR A 85 -2.91 -3.77 -0.99
C THR A 85 -2.53 -4.41 -2.33
N LEU A 86 -3.31 -4.16 -3.39
CA LEU A 86 -2.98 -4.61 -4.74
C LEU A 86 -1.65 -4.00 -5.23
N ILE A 87 -1.44 -2.70 -4.97
CA ILE A 87 -0.18 -2.02 -5.29
C ILE A 87 0.99 -2.67 -4.53
N ALA A 88 0.84 -2.98 -3.25
CA ALA A 88 1.83 -3.72 -2.48
C ALA A 88 2.12 -5.11 -3.05
N ALA A 89 1.11 -5.84 -3.54
CA ALA A 89 1.31 -7.13 -4.19
C ALA A 89 2.11 -7.02 -5.50
N VAL A 90 1.85 -5.98 -6.30
CA VAL A 90 2.63 -5.69 -7.52
C VAL A 90 4.07 -5.32 -7.18
N LEU A 91 4.27 -4.48 -6.16
CA LEU A 91 5.61 -4.12 -5.66
C LEU A 91 6.36 -5.33 -5.12
N LEU A 92 5.67 -6.27 -4.46
CA LEU A 92 6.26 -7.53 -3.99
C LEU A 92 6.72 -8.39 -5.16
N ALA A 93 5.89 -8.56 -6.19
CA ALA A 93 6.26 -9.29 -7.39
C ALA A 93 7.47 -8.64 -8.07
N ALA A 94 7.44 -7.33 -8.28
CA ALA A 94 8.56 -6.58 -8.84
C ALA A 94 9.83 -6.75 -8.00
N ALA A 95 9.74 -6.61 -6.68
CA ALA A 95 10.87 -6.83 -5.78
C ALA A 95 11.42 -8.25 -5.93
N SER A 96 10.56 -9.27 -6.02
CA SER A 96 10.99 -10.66 -6.18
C SER A 96 11.77 -10.89 -7.48
N PHE A 97 11.31 -10.33 -8.61
CA PHE A 97 12.01 -10.46 -9.90
C PHE A 97 13.28 -9.61 -10.02
N LEU A 98 13.33 -8.47 -9.33
CA LEU A 98 14.53 -7.61 -9.28
C LEU A 98 15.57 -8.07 -8.23
N SER A 99 15.27 -9.14 -7.48
CA SER A 99 16.17 -9.70 -6.46
C SER A 99 16.87 -10.99 -6.90
N THR A 100 16.51 -11.54 -8.05
CA THR A 100 17.23 -12.60 -8.78
C THR A 100 18.21 -11.98 -9.76
#